data_AF-A0A7C5XS96-F1
#
_entry.id   AF-A0A7C5XS96-F1
#
_cell.length_a   1.000
_cell.length_b   1.000
_cell.length_c   1.000
_cell.angle_alpha   90.00
_cell.angle_beta   90.00
_cell.angle_gamma   90.00
#
_symmetry.space_group_name_H-M   'P 1'
#
loop_
_entity.id
_entity.type
_entity.pdbx_description
1 polymer ?
#
loop_
_entity_poly.entity_id
_entity_poly.type
_entity_poly.pdbx_seq_one_letter_code
_entity_poly.pdbx_strand_id
1 'polypeptide(L)'
;DYARVIEVNGVRGVVAVRWKGPPDISYASQYLMARTGARFYASVNGKSISFRSSSIEVRRFAEALGGGGHPLAAGAGLKAPLLKYVLYKLGYRKPMLEWAVKVVEETVRKVGIVEYQKTKAQ
;
A
#
# COMPACT_ATOMS: atom_id res chain seq x y z
N ASP A 1 8.24 -5.19 -13.05
CA ASP A 1 8.40 -5.12 -11.58
C ASP A 1 7.08 -5.28 -10.85
N TYR A 2 7.12 -5.94 -9.70
CA TYR A 2 5.96 -6.14 -8.83
C TYR A 2 5.78 -5.03 -7.80
N ALA A 3 6.86 -4.33 -7.45
CA ALA A 3 6.87 -3.31 -6.42
C ALA A 3 7.73 -2.12 -6.82
N ARG A 4 7.45 -0.96 -6.22
CA ARG A 4 8.19 0.29 -6.37
C ARG A 4 8.33 0.95 -5.01
N VAL A 5 9.54 1.41 -4.70
CA VAL A 5 9.76 2.32 -3.57
C VAL A 5 9.37 3.73 -4.01
N ILE A 6 8.59 4.41 -3.19
CA ILE A 6 8.18 5.81 -3.38
C ILE A 6 8.61 6.63 -2.17
N GLU A 7 8.75 7.93 -2.35
CA GLU A 7 8.99 8.87 -1.26
C GLU A 7 7.94 9.98 -1.30
N VAL A 8 7.19 10.13 -0.22
CA VAL A 8 6.09 11.10 -0.11
C VAL A 8 6.17 11.76 1.24
N ASN A 9 6.19 13.09 1.28
CA ASN A 9 6.30 13.87 2.51
C ASN A 9 7.50 13.45 3.39
N GLY A 10 8.66 13.18 2.76
CA GLY A 10 9.88 12.75 3.44
C GLY A 10 9.85 11.32 3.99
N VAL A 11 8.82 10.54 3.69
CA VAL A 11 8.67 9.15 4.14
C VAL A 11 8.74 8.19 2.96
N ARG A 12 9.59 7.17 3.09
CA ARG A 12 9.66 6.05 2.15
C ARG A 12 8.49 5.09 2.35
N GLY A 13 7.84 4.74 1.24
CA GLY A 13 6.78 3.73 1.15
C GLY A 13 7.09 2.71 0.06
N VAL A 14 6.50 1.52 0.15
CA VAL A 14 6.53 0.52 -0.93
C VAL A 14 5.13 0.33 -1.48
N VAL A 15 4.97 0.42 -2.79
CA VAL A 15 3.72 0.10 -3.49
C VAL A 15 3.94 -1.14 -4.34
N ALA A 16 3.03 -2.12 -4.23
CA ALA A 16 3.14 -3.38 -4.96
C ALA A 16 1.83 -3.81 -5.62
N VAL A 17 1.94 -4.53 -6.72
CA VAL A 17 0.85 -5.30 -7.32
C VAL A 17 0.95 -6.72 -6.80
N ARG A 18 -0.13 -7.24 -6.21
CA ARG A 18 -0.15 -8.60 -5.68
C ARG A 18 0.21 -9.63 -6.75
N TRP A 19 0.94 -10.64 -6.33
CA TRP A 19 1.29 -11.80 -7.14
C TRP A 19 0.58 -13.06 -6.64
N LYS A 20 0.64 -14.11 -7.45
CA LYS A 20 0.24 -15.46 -7.05
C LYS A 20 1.48 -16.24 -6.62
N GLY A 21 1.34 -17.10 -5.62
CA GLY A 21 2.43 -17.93 -5.11
C GLY A 21 3.17 -17.31 -3.92
N PRO A 22 4.13 -18.05 -3.33
CA PRO A 22 4.94 -17.59 -2.21
C PRO A 22 5.92 -16.47 -2.60
N PRO A 23 6.41 -15.67 -1.64
CA PRO A 23 5.94 -15.60 -0.26
C PRO A 23 4.56 -14.94 -0.17
N ASP A 24 3.85 -15.14 0.95
CA ASP A 24 2.59 -14.43 1.19
C ASP A 24 2.83 -12.92 1.31
N ILE A 25 1.77 -12.15 1.03
CA ILE A 25 1.86 -10.68 0.95
C ILE A 25 2.21 -10.05 2.31
N SER A 26 1.85 -10.68 3.43
CA SER A 26 2.18 -10.16 4.75
C SER A 26 3.67 -10.31 5.03
N TYR A 27 4.26 -11.47 4.74
CA TYR A 27 5.72 -11.66 4.85
C TYR A 27 6.47 -10.74 3.88
N ALA A 28 6.02 -10.68 2.62
CA ALA A 28 6.63 -9.83 1.61
C ALA A 28 6.60 -8.34 2.00
N SER A 29 5.52 -7.87 2.61
CA SER A 29 5.42 -6.48 3.08
C SER A 29 6.47 -6.16 4.13
N GLN A 30 6.67 -7.05 5.11
CA GLN A 30 7.66 -6.86 6.16
C GLN A 30 9.08 -6.89 5.60
N TYR A 31 9.38 -7.88 4.76
CA TYR A 31 10.69 -8.00 4.11
C TYR A 31 11.02 -6.76 3.27
N LEU A 32 10.10 -6.32 2.41
CA LEU A 32 10.32 -5.16 1.54
C LEU A 32 10.47 -3.87 2.35
N MET A 33 9.66 -3.66 3.38
CA MET A 33 9.81 -2.50 4.28
C MET A 33 11.18 -2.49 4.96
N ALA A 34 11.58 -3.62 5.57
CA ALA A 34 12.88 -3.75 6.23
C ALA A 34 14.05 -3.53 5.25
N ARG A 35 14.01 -4.16 4.07
CA ARG A 35 15.09 -4.08 3.08
C ARG A 35 15.26 -2.70 2.46
N THR A 36 14.18 -1.92 2.37
CA THR A 36 14.17 -0.61 1.69
C THR A 36 14.18 0.57 2.66
N GLY A 37 14.01 0.33 3.96
CA GLY A 37 13.80 1.37 4.96
C GLY A 37 12.44 2.07 4.82
N ALA A 38 11.49 1.47 4.10
CA ALA A 38 10.15 2.01 3.96
C ALA A 38 9.35 1.83 5.26
N ARG A 39 8.58 2.84 5.61
CA ARG A 39 7.80 2.89 6.84
C ARG A 39 6.37 2.42 6.65
N PHE A 40 5.90 2.37 5.41
CA PHE A 40 4.61 1.78 5.05
C PHE A 40 4.70 0.98 3.75
N TYR A 41 3.75 0.09 3.58
CA TYR A 41 3.57 -0.77 2.41
C TYR A 41 2.12 -0.70 1.96
N ALA A 42 1.90 -0.63 0.64
CA ALA A 42 0.59 -0.69 0.00
C ALA A 42 0.60 -1.78 -1.08
N SER A 43 -0.41 -2.65 -1.11
CA SER A 43 -0.56 -3.64 -2.17
C SER A 43 -1.93 -3.61 -2.81
N VAL A 44 -1.98 -3.70 -4.13
CA VAL A 44 -3.23 -3.72 -4.91
C VAL A 44 -3.42 -5.06 -5.63
N ASN A 45 -4.66 -5.50 -5.77
CA ASN A 45 -5.03 -6.67 -6.60
C ASN A 45 -5.99 -6.33 -7.75
N GLY A 46 -6.33 -5.04 -7.89
CA GLY A 46 -7.19 -4.51 -8.95
C GLY A 46 -8.65 -4.38 -8.55
N LYS A 47 -8.98 -4.87 -7.36
CA LYS A 47 -10.29 -4.74 -6.71
C LYS A 47 -10.21 -4.07 -5.35
N SER A 48 -9.08 -4.22 -4.66
CA SER A 48 -8.81 -3.63 -3.35
C SER A 48 -7.35 -3.24 -3.21
N ILE A 49 -7.11 -2.40 -2.21
CA ILE A 49 -5.80 -2.01 -1.70
C ILE A 49 -5.69 -2.40 -0.22
N SER A 50 -4.50 -2.81 0.19
CA SER A 50 -4.20 -3.08 1.60
C SER A 50 -2.91 -2.43 2.01
N PHE A 51 -2.94 -1.78 3.17
CA PHE A 51 -1.84 -1.07 3.78
C PHE A 51 -1.29 -1.83 4.98
N ARG A 52 0.01 -1.74 5.18
CA ARG A 52 0.74 -2.21 6.36
C ARG A 52 1.76 -1.14 6.75
N SER A 53 2.05 -1.02 8.04
CA SER A 53 3.12 -0.16 8.53
C SER A 53 3.70 -0.70 9.84
N SER A 54 4.93 -0.31 10.13
CA SER A 54 5.58 -0.51 11.42
C SER A 54 5.34 0.63 12.41
N SER A 55 4.98 1.83 11.93
CA SER A 55 5.00 3.06 12.76
C SER A 55 3.99 4.14 12.36
N ILE A 56 3.38 4.07 11.18
CA ILE A 56 2.47 5.10 10.65
C ILE A 56 1.03 4.61 10.74
N GLU A 57 0.09 5.49 11.10
CA GLU A 57 -1.34 5.20 11.15
C GLU A 57 -1.95 5.09 9.74
N VAL A 58 -1.67 3.98 9.06
CA VAL A 58 -2.16 3.69 7.70
C VAL A 58 -3.66 3.46 7.60
N ARG A 59 -4.37 3.32 8.73
CA ARG A 59 -5.85 3.32 8.75
C ARG A 59 -6.41 4.56 8.07
N ARG A 60 -5.82 5.73 8.32
CA ARG A 60 -6.26 7.00 7.71
C ARG A 60 -6.15 6.99 6.19
N PHE A 61 -5.14 6.29 5.64
CA PHE A 61 -5.01 6.11 4.19
C PHE A 61 -6.16 5.25 3.64
N ALA A 62 -6.55 4.20 4.35
CA ALA A 62 -7.68 3.37 3.97
C ALA A 62 -9.00 4.14 4.07
N GLU A 63 -9.23 4.90 5.16
CA GLU A 63 -10.42 5.74 5.36
C GLU A 63 -10.57 6.80 4.26
N ALA A 64 -9.47 7.44 3.84
CA ALA A 64 -9.47 8.38 2.72
C ALA A 64 -9.88 7.76 1.38
N LEU A 65 -9.78 6.43 1.26
CA LEU A 65 -10.24 5.64 0.13
C LEU A 65 -11.60 4.97 0.38
N GLY A 66 -12.31 5.34 1.45
CA GLY A 66 -13.61 4.78 1.82
C GLY A 66 -13.54 3.39 2.49
N GLY A 67 -12.38 3.03 3.04
CA GLY A 67 -12.15 1.78 3.77
C GLY A 67 -11.94 1.98 5.27
N GLY A 68 -11.19 1.07 5.89
CA GLY A 68 -10.89 1.10 7.33
C GLY A 68 -9.99 -0.05 7.77
N GLY A 69 -9.88 -0.27 9.08
CA GLY A 69 -9.11 -1.37 9.67
C GLY A 69 -8.39 -0.97 10.95
N HIS A 70 -7.26 -1.62 11.23
CA HIS A 70 -6.40 -1.30 12.36
C HIS A 70 -5.41 -0.18 12.02
N PRO A 71 -4.94 0.61 13.02
CA PRO A 71 -3.98 1.69 12.81
C PRO A 71 -2.79 1.33 11.93
N LEU A 72 -2.17 0.15 12.15
CA LEU A 72 -0.98 -0.31 11.42
C LEU A 72 -1.29 -1.28 10.26
N ALA A 73 -2.55 -1.66 10.07
CA ALA A 73 -2.97 -2.60 9.03
C ALA A 73 -4.43 -2.37 8.64
N ALA A 74 -4.65 -1.85 7.43
CA ALA A 74 -5.97 -1.42 6.97
C ALA A 74 -6.14 -1.67 5.47
N GLY A 75 -7.36 -1.53 4.96
CA GLY A 75 -7.64 -1.73 3.54
C GLY A 75 -8.91 -1.05 3.07
N ALA A 76 -9.02 -0.90 1.76
CA ALA A 76 -10.16 -0.29 1.10
C ALA A 76 -10.47 -1.00 -0.22
N GLY A 77 -11.73 -0.86 -0.66
CA GLY A 77 -12.09 -1.16 -2.04
C GLY A 77 -11.36 -0.20 -2.98
N LEU A 78 -10.75 -0.73 -4.05
CA LEU A 78 -10.04 0.07 -5.04
C LEU A 78 -10.13 -0.61 -6.40
N LYS A 79 -11.18 -0.27 -7.15
CA LYS A 79 -11.43 -0.82 -8.47
C LYS A 79 -10.49 -0.17 -9.48
N ALA A 80 -9.62 -0.98 -10.07
CA ALA A 80 -8.73 -0.51 -11.13
C ALA A 80 -9.53 -0.15 -12.41
N PRO A 81 -9.08 0.84 -13.20
CA PRO A 81 -9.59 1.07 -14.53
C PRO A 81 -9.55 -0.22 -15.37
N LEU A 82 -10.60 -0.47 -16.15
CA LEU A 82 -10.82 -1.75 -16.84
C LEU A 82 -9.60 -2.20 -17.65
N LEU A 83 -9.03 -1.31 -18.46
CA LEU A 83 -7.85 -1.62 -19.29
C LEU A 83 -6.66 -2.07 -18.43
N LYS A 84 -6.37 -1.37 -17.33
CA LYS A 84 -5.26 -1.71 -16.43
C LYS A 84 -5.50 -3.04 -15.72
N TYR A 85 -6.74 -3.32 -15.36
CA TYR A 85 -7.13 -4.59 -14.75
C TYR A 85 -6.99 -5.77 -15.72
N VAL A 86 -7.43 -5.61 -16.98
CA VAL A 86 -7.29 -6.61 -18.04
C VAL A 86 -5.80 -6.89 -18.31
N LEU A 87 -5.00 -5.85 -18.50
CA LEU A 87 -3.55 -5.98 -18.69
C LEU A 87 -2.88 -6.72 -17.52
N TYR A 88 -3.24 -6.39 -16.28
CA TYR A 88 -2.75 -7.10 -15.10
C TYR A 88 -3.11 -8.59 -15.13
N LYS A 89 -4.34 -8.95 -15.52
CA LYS A 89 -4.78 -10.35 -15.66
C LYS A 89 -4.00 -11.12 -16.72
N LEU A 90 -3.57 -10.43 -17.77
CA LEU A 90 -2.71 -10.96 -18.83
C LEU A 90 -1.21 -10.98 -18.44
N GLY A 91 -0.86 -10.57 -17.21
CA GLY A 91 0.52 -10.59 -16.71
C GLY A 91 1.28 -9.26 -16.87
N TYR A 92 0.72 -8.27 -17.55
CA TYR A 92 1.30 -6.93 -17.71
C TYR A 92 1.03 -6.08 -16.47
N ARG A 93 1.95 -6.12 -15.51
CA ARG A 93 1.77 -5.53 -14.18
C ARG A 93 2.11 -4.04 -14.12
N LYS A 94 3.02 -3.56 -14.99
CA LYS A 94 3.55 -2.20 -14.96
C LYS A 94 2.45 -1.10 -14.99
N PRO A 95 1.44 -1.15 -15.87
CA PRO A 95 0.39 -0.13 -15.91
C PRO A 95 -0.43 -0.04 -14.61
N MET A 96 -0.62 -1.20 -13.97
CA MET A 96 -1.34 -1.27 -12.70
C MET A 96 -0.48 -0.80 -11.53
N LEU A 97 0.82 -1.10 -11.53
CA LEU A 97 1.75 -0.58 -10.54
C LEU A 97 1.84 0.95 -10.61
N GLU A 98 1.99 1.52 -11.80
CA GLU A 98 2.06 2.98 -11.98
C GLU A 98 0.77 3.68 -11.55
N TRP A 99 -0.38 3.07 -11.83
CA TRP A 99 -1.65 3.58 -11.32
C TRP A 99 -1.76 3.50 -9.80
N ALA A 100 -1.36 2.38 -9.21
CA ALA A 100 -1.39 2.19 -7.76
C ALA A 100 -0.46 3.20 -7.06
N VAL A 101 0.72 3.45 -7.63
CA VAL A 101 1.67 4.47 -7.14
C VAL A 101 0.99 5.84 -7.09
N LYS A 102 0.36 6.29 -8.18
CA LYS A 102 -0.33 7.58 -8.22
C LYS A 102 -1.42 7.68 -7.14
N VAL A 103 -2.28 6.65 -7.04
CA VAL A 103 -3.34 6.62 -6.02
C VAL A 103 -2.76 6.72 -4.61
N VAL A 104 -1.70 5.97 -4.32
CA VAL A 104 -1.07 5.98 -2.99
C VAL A 104 -0.40 7.33 -2.71
N GLU A 105 0.35 7.90 -3.66
CA GLU A 105 0.99 9.20 -3.50
C GLU A 105 -0.04 10.31 -3.24
N GLU A 106 -1.12 10.35 -4.02
CA GLU A 106 -2.22 11.31 -3.83
C GLU A 106 -2.90 11.13 -2.48
N THR A 107 -3.15 9.88 -2.06
CA THR A 107 -3.75 9.55 -0.77
C THR A 107 -2.86 10.01 0.39
N VAL A 108 -1.57 9.70 0.35
CA VAL A 108 -0.62 10.06 1.41
C VAL A 108 -0.43 11.57 1.47
N ARG A 109 -0.38 12.27 0.32
CA ARG A 109 -0.32 13.75 0.28
C ARG A 109 -1.57 14.38 0.90
N LYS A 110 -2.75 13.84 0.59
CA LYS A 110 -4.03 14.34 1.12
C LYS A 110 -4.17 14.13 2.62
N VAL A 111 -3.78 12.96 3.13
CA VAL A 111 -3.96 12.57 4.53
C VAL A 111 -2.85 13.10 5.43
N GLY A 112 -1.63 13.22 4.90
CA GLY A 112 -0.43 13.49 5.69
C GLY A 112 0.13 12.25 6.40
N ILE A 113 1.29 12.40 7.03
CA ILE A 113 1.92 11.33 7.81
C ILE A 113 1.57 11.52 9.28
N VAL A 114 0.95 10.51 9.88
CA VAL A 114 0.62 10.48 11.31
C VAL A 114 1.31 9.27 11.94
N GLU A 115 2.13 9.52 12.95
CA GLU A 115 2.78 8.47 13.73
C GLU A 115 1.75 7.73 14.60
N TYR A 116 1.82 6.40 14.60
CA TYR A 116 1.04 5.58 15.51
C TYR A 116 1.67 5.62 16.90
N GLN A 117 1.02 6.31 17.82
CA GLN A 117 1.36 6.25 19.24
C GLN A 117 0.67 5.04 19.86
N LYS A 118 1.44 4.01 20.20
CA LYS A 118 0.94 2.94 21.07
C LYS A 118 0.82 3.52 22.47
N THR A 119 -0.40 3.81 22.91
CA THR A 119 -0.64 4.19 24.31
C THR A 119 -0.04 3.06 25.17
N LYS A 120 0.99 3.36 25.95
CA LYS A 120 1.49 2.41 26.94
C LYS A 120 0.31 2.14 27.86
N ALA A 121 -0.17 0.90 27.89
CA ALA A 121 -0.98 0.47 29.01
C ALA A 121 -0.10 0.68 30.26
N GLN A 122 -0.52 1.61 31.13
CA GLN A 122 0.05 1.77 32.46
C GLN A 122 -0.24 0.53 33.29
#